data_AF-A0A418XYV1-F1
#
_entry.id   AF-A0A418XYV1-F1
#
_cell.length_a   1.000
_cell.length_b   1.000
_cell.length_c   1.000
_cell.angle_alpha   90.00
_cell.angle_beta   90.00
_cell.angle_gamma   90.00
#
_symmetry.space_group_name_H-M   'P 1'
#
loop_
_entity.id
_entity.type
_entity.pdbx_description
1 polymer ?
#
loop_
_entity_poly.entity_id
_entity_poly.type
_entity_poly.pdbx_seq_one_letter_code
_entity_poly.pdbx_strand_id
1 'polypeptide(L)'
;MNRIPDSFDLSEIVGDVLSQICIDQHQIQLKFERVSIQGGGDLLLESSGISKQLFSDSWVSTGGLEDLIGCKVIGWEKRDDFHFCLSFACDANLVFVTQERPFEDFTIHIWETEFYVL
;
A
#
# COMPACT_ATOMS: atom_id res chain seq x y z
N MET A 1 -2.18 -12.97 -16.45
CA MET A 1 -3.08 -12.25 -15.55
C MET A 1 -2.44 -12.18 -14.19
N ASN A 2 -1.93 -10.99 -13.91
CA ASN A 2 -1.31 -10.61 -12.66
C ASN A 2 -2.46 -10.25 -11.70
N ARG A 3 -2.95 -11.25 -10.95
CA ARG A 3 -4.04 -11.10 -10.00
C ARG A 3 -3.51 -11.38 -8.61
N ILE A 4 -4.02 -10.65 -7.63
CA ILE A 4 -3.72 -10.89 -6.22
C ILE A 4 -4.14 -12.33 -5.87
N PRO A 5 -3.21 -13.19 -5.42
CA PRO A 5 -3.54 -14.58 -5.05
C PRO A 5 -4.62 -14.63 -3.96
N ASP A 6 -5.49 -15.64 -3.99
CA ASP A 6 -6.47 -15.83 -2.91
C ASP A 6 -5.82 -16.18 -1.56
N SER A 7 -4.58 -16.69 -1.60
CA SER A 7 -3.75 -16.94 -0.42
C SER A 7 -2.99 -15.70 0.07
N PHE A 8 -3.15 -14.55 -0.59
CA PHE A 8 -2.51 -13.31 -0.16
C PHE A 8 -3.07 -12.87 1.19
N ASP A 9 -2.18 -12.64 2.15
CA ASP A 9 -2.56 -12.31 3.52
C ASP A 9 -1.60 -11.28 4.11
N LEU A 10 -2.13 -10.13 4.53
CA LEU A 10 -1.39 -9.08 5.23
C LEU A 10 -1.79 -8.97 6.70
N SER A 11 -2.39 -10.00 7.29
CA SER A 11 -2.88 -9.94 8.68
C SER A 11 -1.78 -9.60 9.69
N GLU A 12 -0.51 -9.94 9.39
CA GLU A 12 0.63 -9.60 10.25
C GLU A 12 0.91 -8.09 10.37
N ILE A 13 0.49 -7.29 9.37
CA ILE A 13 0.66 -5.83 9.40
C ILE A 13 -0.34 -5.16 10.35
N VAL A 14 -1.45 -5.83 10.68
CA VAL A 14 -2.45 -5.29 11.59
C VAL A 14 -1.81 -5.15 12.97
N GLY A 15 -1.83 -3.93 13.49
CA GLY A 15 -1.14 -3.60 14.71
C GLY A 15 0.14 -2.78 14.52
N ASP A 16 0.74 -2.82 13.33
CA ASP A 16 1.97 -2.08 13.05
C ASP A 16 1.70 -0.59 12.85
N VAL A 17 2.73 0.21 13.10
CA VAL A 17 2.73 1.65 12.86
C VAL A 17 3.54 1.95 11.61
N LEU A 18 2.99 2.77 10.71
CA LEU A 18 3.74 3.29 9.57
C LEU A 18 4.77 4.29 10.09
N SER A 19 6.05 3.96 9.94
CA SER A 19 7.16 4.72 10.52
C SER A 19 7.85 5.62 9.50
N GLN A 20 7.98 5.17 8.25
CA GLN A 20 8.69 5.89 7.21
C GLN A 20 8.06 5.67 5.84
N ILE A 21 8.24 6.67 4.98
CA ILE A 21 7.76 6.70 3.61
C ILE A 21 8.90 7.23 2.75
N CYS A 22 9.27 6.48 1.72
CA CYS A 22 10.22 6.90 0.70
C CYS A 22 9.52 6.89 -0.65
N ILE A 23 9.63 7.98 -1.40
CA ILE A 23 9.02 8.13 -2.72
C ILE A 23 10.13 8.50 -3.69
N ASP A 24 10.32 7.64 -4.67
CA ASP A 24 11.26 7.82 -5.76
C ASP A 24 10.48 8.03 -7.07
N GLN A 25 11.17 8.32 -8.17
CA GLN A 25 10.59 8.62 -9.47
C GLN A 25 9.64 7.51 -10.00
N HIS A 26 9.88 6.26 -9.60
CA HIS A 26 9.17 5.09 -10.14
C HIS A 26 8.63 4.14 -9.07
N GLN A 27 8.83 4.45 -7.80
CA GLN A 27 8.41 3.56 -6.72
C GLN A 27 8.08 4.31 -5.45
N ILE A 28 7.15 3.75 -4.69
CA ILE A 28 6.89 4.10 -3.30
C ILE A 28 7.39 2.97 -2.41
N GLN A 29 7.93 3.32 -1.25
CA GLN A 29 8.31 2.41 -0.19
C GLN A 29 7.68 2.87 1.12
N LEU A 30 7.01 1.95 1.80
CA LEU A 30 6.35 2.14 3.08
C LEU A 30 7.02 1.22 4.10
N LYS A 31 7.53 1.79 5.19
CA LYS A 31 8.19 1.04 6.26
C LYS A 31 7.33 1.04 7.52
N PHE A 32 6.90 -0.14 7.89
CA PHE A 32 6.30 -0.46 9.16
C PHE A 32 7.36 -1.07 10.09
N GLU A 33 7.02 -1.29 11.36
CA GLU A 33 7.94 -1.91 12.32
C GLU A 33 8.43 -3.28 11.86
N ARG A 34 7.51 -4.15 11.41
CA ARG A 34 7.81 -5.53 11.01
C ARG A 34 7.69 -5.76 9.50
N VAL A 35 6.96 -4.89 8.82
CA VAL A 35 6.64 -5.02 7.39
C VAL A 35 7.26 -3.88 6.58
N SER A 36 7.63 -4.14 5.33
CA SER A 36 7.83 -3.09 4.34
C SER A 36 7.14 -3.44 3.04
N ILE A 37 6.50 -2.45 2.43
CA ILE A 37 5.84 -2.57 1.13
C ILE A 37 6.55 -1.63 0.17
N GLN A 38 6.97 -2.12 -0.99
CA GLN A 38 7.59 -1.31 -2.02
C GLN A 38 7.03 -1.66 -3.40
N GLY A 39 6.87 -0.70 -4.29
CA GLY A 39 6.35 -0.99 -5.61
C GLY A 39 6.09 0.24 -6.47
N GLY A 40 5.86 -0.02 -7.76
CA GLY A 40 5.52 0.99 -8.78
C GLY A 40 4.02 1.10 -9.07
N GLY A 41 3.18 0.32 -8.38
CA GLY A 41 1.74 0.32 -8.58
C GLY A 41 1.05 1.59 -8.08
N ASP A 42 -0.14 1.84 -8.60
CA ASP A 42 -1.00 2.97 -8.23
C ASP A 42 -1.36 2.91 -6.73
N LEU A 43 -1.31 4.07 -6.07
CA LEU A 43 -1.65 4.21 -4.65
C LEU A 43 -2.72 5.27 -4.44
N LEU A 44 -3.82 4.92 -3.78
CA LEU A 44 -4.92 5.82 -3.48
C LEU A 44 -5.03 6.03 -1.96
N LEU A 45 -5.23 7.28 -1.55
CA LEU A 45 -5.60 7.65 -0.19
C LEU A 45 -7.09 7.94 -0.13
N GLU A 46 -7.81 7.15 0.64
CA GLU A 46 -9.23 7.35 0.91
C GLU A 46 -9.43 7.85 2.34
N SER A 47 -10.04 9.02 2.50
CA SER A 47 -10.47 9.51 3.81
C SER A 47 -11.72 10.36 3.66
N SER A 48 -12.64 10.28 4.64
CA SER A 48 -13.87 11.07 4.65
C SER A 48 -14.72 10.97 3.36
N GLY A 49 -14.67 9.81 2.69
CA GLY A 49 -15.39 9.57 1.43
C GLY A 49 -14.73 10.20 0.18
N ILE A 50 -13.55 10.80 0.32
CA ILE A 50 -12.75 11.33 -0.79
C ILE A 50 -11.65 10.32 -1.11
N SER A 51 -11.47 9.99 -2.39
CA SER A 51 -10.34 9.19 -2.88
C SER A 51 -9.38 10.09 -3.66
N LYS A 52 -8.11 10.09 -3.27
CA LYS A 52 -7.03 10.84 -3.91
C LYS A 52 -5.96 9.88 -4.40
N GLN A 53 -5.63 9.93 -5.68
CA GLN A 53 -4.44 9.25 -6.20
C GLN A 53 -3.18 9.96 -5.68
N LEU A 54 -2.32 9.20 -5.01
CA LEU A 54 -1.07 9.68 -4.42
C LEU A 54 0.15 9.38 -5.30
N PHE A 55 0.09 8.26 -6.02
CA PHE A 55 1.19 7.79 -6.86
C PHE A 55 0.62 7.12 -8.11
N SER A 56 1.23 7.44 -9.26
CA SER A 56 1.01 6.80 -10.56
C SER A 56 2.31 6.86 -11.36
N ASP A 57 2.34 6.19 -12.50
CA ASP A 57 3.33 6.34 -13.59
C ASP A 57 3.55 7.79 -14.12
N SER A 58 2.89 8.79 -13.52
CA SER A 58 2.93 10.21 -13.84
C SER A 58 3.19 11.07 -12.60
N TRP A 59 3.52 12.34 -12.77
CA TRP A 59 3.77 13.26 -11.65
C TRP A 59 2.45 13.59 -10.92
N VAL A 60 2.24 13.00 -9.75
CA VAL A 60 1.07 13.20 -8.89
C VAL A 60 1.47 13.86 -7.54
N SER A 61 0.49 14.42 -6.82
CA SER A 61 0.69 14.98 -5.48
C SER A 61 0.68 13.89 -4.42
N THR A 62 1.75 13.82 -3.63
CA THR A 62 1.89 12.91 -2.48
C THR A 62 1.31 13.46 -1.18
N GLY A 63 0.76 14.68 -1.19
CA GLY A 63 0.26 15.34 0.02
C GLY A 63 -0.87 14.57 0.69
N GLY A 64 -0.83 14.47 2.02
CA GLY A 64 -1.74 13.68 2.85
C GLY A 64 -1.20 12.28 3.17
N LEU A 65 -0.15 11.82 2.48
CA LEU A 65 0.51 10.55 2.82
C LEU A 65 1.34 10.69 4.10
N GLU A 66 1.89 11.87 4.35
CA GLU A 66 2.58 12.24 5.57
C GLU A 66 1.69 12.14 6.82
N ASP A 67 0.37 12.32 6.68
CA ASP A 67 -0.59 12.21 7.78
C ASP A 67 -0.75 10.77 8.29
N LEU A 68 -0.30 9.79 7.49
CA LEU A 68 -0.28 8.38 7.90
C LEU A 68 0.93 8.03 8.76
N ILE A 69 1.97 8.87 8.82
CA ILE A 69 3.16 8.59 9.61
C ILE A 69 2.81 8.61 11.10
N GLY A 70 3.20 7.56 11.82
CA GLY A 70 2.84 7.36 13.22
C GLY A 70 1.43 6.77 13.42
N CYS A 71 0.67 6.56 12.35
CA CYS A 71 -0.65 5.94 12.44
C CYS A 71 -0.55 4.41 12.41
N LYS A 72 -1.36 3.78 13.25
CA LYS A 72 -1.44 2.33 13.39
C LYS A 72 -2.38 1.73 12.35
N VAL A 73 -1.98 0.62 11.74
CA VAL A 73 -2.87 -0.18 10.90
C VAL A 73 -3.85 -0.96 11.78
N ILE A 74 -5.14 -0.79 11.53
CA ILE A 74 -6.23 -1.42 12.29
C ILE A 74 -6.93 -2.54 11.50
N GLY A 75 -6.67 -2.64 10.21
CA GLY A 75 -7.24 -3.68 9.35
C GLY A 75 -6.58 -3.69 7.98
N TRP A 76 -6.82 -4.78 7.26
CA TRP A 76 -6.50 -4.88 5.85
C TRP A 76 -7.61 -5.67 5.16
N GLU A 77 -7.77 -5.50 3.85
CA GLU A 77 -8.70 -6.29 3.05
C GLU A 77 -8.19 -6.44 1.61
N LYS A 78 -8.45 -7.60 1.00
CA LYS A 78 -8.47 -7.77 -0.46
C LYS A 78 -9.88 -7.39 -0.93
N ARG A 79 -10.02 -6.27 -1.66
CA ARG A 79 -11.31 -5.79 -2.18
C ARG A 79 -11.75 -6.57 -3.41
N ASP A 80 -10.81 -6.83 -4.31
CA ASP A 80 -11.02 -7.62 -5.53
C ASP A 80 -9.67 -8.21 -6.03
N ASP A 81 -9.64 -8.69 -7.27
CA ASP A 81 -8.46 -9.33 -7.88
C ASP A 81 -7.26 -8.39 -8.08
N PHE A 82 -7.46 -7.07 -7.97
CA PHE A 82 -6.48 -6.04 -8.32
C PHE A 82 -6.34 -4.94 -7.25
N HIS A 83 -7.13 -5.03 -6.19
CA HIS A 83 -7.14 -4.04 -5.12
C HIS A 83 -7.03 -4.70 -3.75
N PHE A 84 -6.06 -4.24 -2.96
CA PHE A 84 -6.02 -4.47 -1.52
C PHE A 84 -5.82 -3.15 -0.80
N CYS A 85 -6.26 -3.05 0.45
CA CYS A 85 -6.07 -1.83 1.21
C CYS A 85 -5.69 -2.07 2.68
N LEU A 86 -5.05 -1.08 3.26
CA LEU A 86 -4.74 -0.97 4.67
C LEU A 86 -5.60 0.12 5.29
N SER A 87 -6.29 -0.19 6.38
CA SER A 87 -7.06 0.78 7.17
C SER A 87 -6.23 1.27 8.35
N PHE A 88 -6.18 2.59 8.54
CA PHE A 88 -5.41 3.24 9.59
C PHE A 88 -6.32 3.81 10.68
N ALA A 89 -5.79 3.89 11.91
CA ALA A 89 -6.48 4.44 13.07
C ALA A 89 -6.83 5.95 12.95
N CYS A 90 -6.29 6.65 11.95
CA CYS A 90 -6.57 8.05 11.66
C CYS A 90 -7.72 8.26 10.66
N ASP A 91 -8.62 7.27 10.52
CA ASP A 91 -9.76 7.31 9.60
C ASP A 91 -9.34 7.53 8.12
N ALA A 92 -8.25 6.85 7.73
CA ALA A 92 -7.75 6.81 6.37
C ALA A 92 -7.53 5.36 5.92
N ASN A 93 -7.80 5.10 4.64
CA ASN A 93 -7.44 3.86 3.97
C ASN A 93 -6.40 4.15 2.89
N LEU A 94 -5.39 3.29 2.81
CA LEU A 94 -4.42 3.29 1.74
C LEU A 94 -4.71 2.10 0.83
N VAL A 95 -5.12 2.38 -0.40
CA VAL A 95 -5.51 1.37 -1.39
C VAL A 95 -4.39 1.21 -2.39
N PHE A 96 -3.95 -0.03 -2.54
CA PHE A 96 -2.92 -0.47 -3.48
C PHE A 96 -3.62 -1.09 -4.68
N VAL A 97 -3.23 -0.64 -5.87
CA VAL A 97 -3.83 -1.05 -7.14
C VAL A 97 -2.75 -1.75 -7.96
N THR A 98 -3.02 -2.99 -8.38
CA THR A 98 -2.15 -3.77 -9.26
C THR A 98 -2.87 -3.93 -10.61
N GLN A 99 -2.59 -3.10 -11.62
CA GLN A 99 -3.19 -3.29 -12.95
C GLN A 99 -2.35 -4.26 -13.79
N GLU A 100 -2.93 -4.84 -14.84
CA GLU A 100 -2.17 -5.55 -15.87
C GLU A 100 -1.36 -4.57 -16.75
N ARG A 101 -0.40 -3.85 -16.14
CA ARG A 101 0.55 -2.98 -16.83
C ARG A 101 1.99 -3.41 -16.53
N PRO A 102 2.94 -3.12 -17.42
CA PRO A 102 4.35 -3.35 -17.13
C PRO A 102 4.77 -2.56 -15.88
N PHE A 103 5.46 -3.20 -14.93
CA PHE A 103 6.11 -2.59 -13.77
C PHE A 103 5.18 -2.08 -12.63
N GLU A 104 3.92 -2.53 -12.58
CA GLU A 104 3.00 -2.25 -11.45
C GLU A 104 2.96 -3.42 -10.46
N ASP A 105 4.11 -3.79 -9.90
CA ASP A 105 4.21 -4.79 -8.85
C ASP A 105 4.43 -4.15 -7.47
N PHE A 106 3.93 -4.83 -6.43
CA PHE A 106 4.30 -4.57 -5.04
C PHE A 106 5.06 -5.76 -4.48
N THR A 107 6.24 -5.50 -3.94
CA THR A 107 6.99 -6.43 -3.11
C THR A 107 6.70 -6.11 -1.64
N ILE A 108 6.30 -7.12 -0.89
CA ILE A 108 5.94 -7.00 0.52
C ILE A 108 6.86 -7.92 1.32
N HIS A 109 7.67 -7.32 2.17
CA HIS A 109 8.56 -8.03 3.09
C HIS A 109 7.93 -8.06 4.47
N ILE A 110 7.68 -9.26 5.00
CA ILE A 110 7.17 -9.50 6.33
C ILE A 110 8.23 -10.33 7.06
N TRP A 111 8.97 -9.72 7.98
CA TRP A 111 10.16 -10.34 8.61
C TRP A 111 11.20 -10.83 7.58
N GLU A 112 11.48 -12.15 7.55
CA GLU A 112 12.38 -12.82 6.59
C GLU A 112 11.62 -13.39 5.37
N THR A 113 10.30 -13.17 5.28
CA THR A 113 9.47 -13.68 4.18
C THR A 113 9.17 -12.57 3.18
N GLU A 114 9.22 -12.90 1.89
CA GLU A 114 8.96 -11.98 0.79
C GLU A 114 7.77 -12.47 -0.03
N PHE A 115 6.85 -11.55 -0.31
CA PHE A 115 5.68 -11.79 -1.14
C PHE A 115 5.71 -10.83 -2.32
N TYR A 116 5.45 -11.35 -3.51
CA TYR A 116 5.26 -10.55 -4.71
C TYR A 116 3.77 -10.48 -5.04
N VAL A 117 3.27 -9.26 -5.15
CA VAL A 117 1.93 -8.98 -5.66
C VAL A 117 2.11 -8.42 -7.06
N LEU A 118 1.67 -9.22 -8.03
CA LEU A 118 1.71 -8.89 -9.44
C LEU A 118 0.44 -8.16 -9.85
#